data_AF-A0A8J4VD64-F1
#
_entry.id   AF-A0A8J4VD64-F1
#
_cell.length_a   1.000
_cell.length_b   1.000
_cell.length_c   1.000
_cell.angle_alpha   90.00
_cell.angle_beta   90.00
_cell.angle_gamma   90.00
#
_symmetry.space_group_name_H-M   'P 1'
#
loop_
_entity.id
_entity.type
_entity.pdbx_description
1 polymer ?
#
loop_
_entity_poly.entity_id
_entity_poly.type
_entity_poly.pdbx_seq_one_letter_code
_entity_poly.pdbx_strand_id
1 'polypeptide(L)'
;MAISMSKLEFFFALVLAFTTLLMVTAGDADITSDFLNSAIAISAFGSANAGTISVPTSVFTTGIDNGILAKSFNTNIATIQAIKAWLTPQSIR
;
A
#
# COMPACT_ATOMS: atom_id res chain seq x y z
N MET A 1 29.73 22.19 22.77
CA MET A 1 28.27 22.42 22.87
C MET A 1 27.65 21.10 23.32
N ALA A 2 27.34 20.98 24.61
CA ALA A 2 26.73 19.77 25.18
C ALA A 2 25.23 19.80 24.89
N ILE A 3 24.73 18.81 24.17
CA ILE A 3 23.29 18.62 23.97
C ILE A 3 22.69 18.10 25.28
N SER A 4 22.01 18.95 26.05
CA SER A 4 21.26 18.50 27.21
C SER A 4 19.99 17.80 26.71
N MET A 5 20.05 16.47 26.63
CA MET A 5 18.97 15.65 26.09
C MET A 5 18.07 15.17 27.23
N SER A 6 16.76 15.35 27.10
CA SER A 6 15.81 14.91 28.12
C SER A 6 15.76 13.37 28.17
N LYS A 7 15.44 12.81 29.34
CA LYS A 7 15.35 11.35 29.54
C LYS A 7 14.35 10.67 28.60
N LEU A 8 13.31 11.40 28.17
CA LEU A 8 12.27 10.90 27.25
C LEU A 8 12.76 10.87 25.79
N GLU A 9 13.48 11.90 25.35
CA GLU A 9 14.09 11.95 24.01
C GLU A 9 15.14 10.84 23.84
N PHE A 10 15.95 10.61 24.87
CA PHE A 10 16.92 9.51 24.87
C PHE A 10 16.22 8.15 24.76
N PHE A 11 15.12 7.96 25.48
CA PHE A 11 14.36 6.72 25.41
C PHE A 11 13.76 6.48 24.01
N PHE A 12 13.19 7.52 23.38
CA PHE A 12 12.70 7.42 22.00
C PHE A 12 13.84 7.14 20.99
N ALA A 13 14.97 7.82 21.13
CA ALA A 13 16.15 7.56 20.30
C ALA A 13 16.68 6.13 20.49
N LEU A 14 16.65 5.60 21.72
CA LEU A 14 17.05 4.23 22.04
C LEU A 14 16.10 3.20 21.42
N VAL A 15 14.78 3.42 21.51
CA VAL A 15 13.78 2.54 20.90
C VAL A 15 13.92 2.54 19.37
N LEU A 16 14.09 3.72 18.77
CA LEU A 16 14.27 3.84 17.32
C LEU A 16 15.55 3.14 16.84
N ALA A 17 16.66 3.30 17.57
CA ALA A 17 17.93 2.62 17.27
C ALA A 17 17.81 1.10 17.38
N PHE A 18 17.12 0.59 18.41
CA PHE A 18 16.90 -0.84 18.57
C PHE A 18 16.01 -1.40 17.46
N THR A 19 14.94 -0.71 17.06
CA THR A 19 14.10 -1.11 15.92
C THR A 19 14.90 -1.16 14.61
N THR A 20 15.75 -0.17 14.34
CA THR A 20 16.61 -0.21 13.14
C THR A 20 17.63 -1.34 13.18
N LEU A 21 18.18 -1.65 14.36
CA LEU A 21 19.13 -2.75 14.54
C LEU A 21 18.45 -4.11 14.33
N LEU A 22 17.23 -4.30 14.86
CA LEU A 22 16.46 -5.52 14.63
C LEU A 22 16.18 -5.74 13.14
N MET A 23 15.80 -4.70 12.40
CA MET A 23 15.54 -4.81 10.95
C MET A 23 16.82 -5.17 10.17
N VAL A 24 17.98 -4.62 10.53
CA VAL A 24 19.25 -4.88 9.81
C VAL A 24 19.78 -6.30 10.00
N THR A 25 19.33 -7.04 11.03
CA THR A 25 19.79 -8.41 11.32
C THR A 25 19.09 -9.51 10.49
N ALA A 26 18.10 -9.16 9.67
CA ALA A 26 17.37 -10.12 8.84
C ALA A 26 18.19 -10.72 7.68
N GLY A 27 19.44 -10.28 7.48
CA GLY A 27 20.36 -10.83 6.48
C GLY A 27 20.09 -10.37 5.04
N ASP A 28 19.06 -9.56 4.83
CA ASP A 28 18.77 -8.90 3.57
C ASP A 28 19.44 -7.51 3.54
N ALA A 29 20.28 -7.29 2.53
CA ALA A 29 21.14 -6.12 2.43
C ALA A 29 20.37 -4.83 2.12
N ASP A 30 19.15 -4.93 1.58
CA ASP A 30 18.34 -3.78 1.13
C ASP A 30 17.11 -3.50 2.00
N ILE A 31 16.94 -4.23 3.11
CA ILE A 31 15.73 -4.16 3.93
C ILE A 31 15.41 -2.75 4.43
N THR A 32 16.40 -1.89 4.66
CA THR A 32 16.16 -0.50 5.09
C THR A 32 15.77 0.40 3.92
N SER A 33 16.25 0.14 2.71
CA SER A 33 15.89 0.91 1.51
C SER A 33 14.45 0.59 1.09
N ASP A 34 14.09 -0.70 1.11
CA ASP A 34 12.76 -1.19 0.72
C ASP A 34 11.62 -0.54 1.53
N PHE A 35 11.89 -0.23 2.80
CA PHE A 35 10.88 0.36 3.70
C PHE A 35 11.01 1.87 3.90
N LEU A 36 12.21 2.46 3.76
CA LEU A 36 12.43 3.87 4.07
C LEU A 36 12.53 4.77 2.84
N ASN A 37 12.89 4.22 1.68
CA ASN A 37 13.11 5.01 0.48
C ASN A 37 11.89 4.94 -0.45
N SER A 38 11.44 6.11 -0.92
CA SER A 38 10.39 6.16 -1.94
C SER A 38 10.98 5.77 -3.29
N ALA A 39 10.47 4.69 -3.90
CA ALA A 39 10.85 4.29 -5.25
C ALA A 39 10.04 5.07 -6.29
N ILE A 40 10.74 5.68 -7.27
CA ILE A 40 10.13 6.40 -8.38
C ILE A 40 10.47 5.66 -9.68
N ALA A 41 9.45 5.31 -10.45
CA ALA A 41 9.60 4.73 -11.79
C ALA A 41 9.09 5.73 -12.85
N ILE A 42 9.89 5.95 -13.89
CA ILE A 42 9.52 6.80 -15.03
C ILE A 42 9.31 5.88 -16.24
N SER A 43 8.14 5.96 -16.86
CA SER A 43 7.80 5.26 -18.09
C SER A 43 7.27 6.25 -19.13
N ALA A 44 7.42 5.93 -20.40
CA ALA A 44 6.95 6.75 -21.51
C ALA A 44 6.03 5.94 -22.41
N PHE A 45 4.93 6.55 -22.84
CA PHE A 45 4.00 5.96 -23.80
C PHE A 45 4.15 6.67 -25.15
N GLY A 46 4.14 5.91 -26.25
CA GLY A 46 4.20 6.46 -27.61
C GLY A 46 2.88 7.09 -28.09
N SER A 47 1.92 7.31 -27.20
CA SER A 47 0.60 7.87 -27.50
C SER A 47 0.36 9.13 -26.68
N ALA A 48 -0.18 10.18 -27.31
CA ALA A 48 -0.66 11.38 -26.62
C ALA A 48 -1.83 11.08 -25.67
N ASN A 49 -2.50 9.94 -25.83
CA ASN A 49 -3.53 9.43 -24.94
C ASN A 49 -3.26 7.95 -24.62
N ALA A 50 -2.43 7.70 -23.61
CA ALA A 50 -2.02 6.35 -23.22
C ALA A 50 -3.16 5.46 -22.67
N GLY A 51 -4.29 6.06 -22.27
CA GLY A 51 -5.51 5.32 -21.92
C GLY A 51 -5.33 4.28 -20.82
N THR A 52 -4.77 4.66 -19.67
CA THR A 52 -4.58 3.73 -18.55
C THR A 52 -5.91 3.44 -17.85
N ILE A 53 -6.13 2.16 -17.50
CA ILE A 53 -7.32 1.71 -16.78
C ILE A 53 -6.89 0.99 -15.51
N SER A 54 -7.41 1.42 -14.37
CA SER A 54 -7.28 0.67 -13.11
C SER A 54 -8.21 -0.54 -13.17
N VAL A 55 -7.63 -1.73 -13.33
CA VAL A 55 -8.39 -2.99 -13.46
C VAL A 55 -9.32 -3.23 -12.27
N PRO A 56 -8.88 -3.09 -10.99
CA PRO A 56 -9.77 -3.36 -9.86
C PRO A 56 -11.00 -2.47 -9.85
N THR A 57 -10.81 -1.15 -10.02
CA THR A 57 -11.96 -0.22 -10.04
C THR A 57 -12.82 -0.46 -11.28
N SER A 58 -12.22 -0.61 -12.46
CA SER A 58 -12.96 -0.85 -13.70
C SER A 58 -13.79 -2.13 -13.68
N VAL A 59 -13.38 -3.17 -12.96
CA VAL A 59 -14.12 -4.45 -12.90
C VAL A 59 -15.14 -4.44 -11.78
N PHE A 60 -14.80 -3.89 -10.61
CA PHE A 60 -15.64 -4.03 -9.41
C PHE A 60 -16.54 -2.81 -9.12
N THR A 61 -16.22 -1.62 -9.62
CA THR A 61 -17.05 -0.42 -9.39
C THR A 61 -17.91 -0.03 -10.59
N THR A 62 -17.82 -0.78 -11.70
CA THR A 62 -18.72 -0.61 -12.84
C THR A 62 -20.02 -1.39 -12.63
N GLY A 63 -21.04 -1.10 -13.45
CA GLY A 63 -22.37 -1.72 -13.37
C GLY A 63 -22.44 -3.21 -13.72
N ILE A 64 -21.33 -3.96 -13.62
CA ILE A 64 -21.31 -5.40 -13.86
C ILE A 64 -22.01 -6.09 -12.68
N ASP A 65 -22.96 -6.97 -13.04
CA ASP A 65 -23.73 -7.74 -12.09
C ASP A 65 -22.86 -8.64 -11.20
N ASN A 66 -23.23 -8.76 -9.92
CA ASN A 66 -22.47 -9.51 -8.94
C ASN A 66 -22.47 -11.01 -9.23
N GLY A 67 -23.53 -11.56 -9.82
CA GLY A 67 -23.60 -12.96 -10.23
C GLY A 67 -22.69 -13.27 -11.42
N ILE A 68 -22.56 -12.33 -12.36
CA ILE A 68 -21.58 -12.42 -13.45
C ILE A 68 -20.16 -12.41 -12.89
N LEU A 69 -19.83 -11.43 -12.05
CA LEU A 69 -18.52 -11.34 -11.40
C LEU A 69 -18.21 -12.59 -10.57
N ALA A 70 -19.19 -13.10 -9.82
CA ALA A 70 -19.02 -14.32 -9.03
C ALA A 70 -18.67 -15.53 -9.91
N LYS A 71 -19.36 -15.69 -11.05
CA LYS A 71 -19.04 -16.76 -12.02
C LYS A 71 -17.67 -16.56 -12.67
N SER A 72 -17.35 -15.34 -13.12
CA SER A 72 -16.07 -15.04 -13.80
C SER A 72 -14.85 -15.27 -12.92
N PHE A 73 -14.93 -14.91 -11.64
CA PHE A 73 -13.84 -15.08 -10.67
C PHE A 73 -13.92 -16.41 -9.90
N ASN A 74 -14.81 -17.33 -10.30
CA ASN A 74 -15.04 -18.61 -9.65
C ASN A 74 -15.22 -18.47 -8.12
N THR A 75 -16.07 -17.54 -7.73
CA THR A 75 -16.34 -17.17 -6.34
C THR A 75 -17.86 -17.02 -6.11
N ASN A 76 -18.26 -16.50 -4.95
CA ASN A 76 -19.66 -16.26 -4.60
C ASN A 76 -19.97 -14.76 -4.51
N ILE A 77 -21.27 -14.44 -4.48
CA ILE A 77 -21.77 -13.06 -4.46
C ILE A 77 -21.31 -12.30 -3.20
N ALA A 78 -21.25 -12.97 -2.04
CA ALA A 78 -20.84 -12.34 -0.80
C ALA A 78 -19.38 -11.86 -0.86
N THR A 79 -18.49 -12.64 -1.46
CA THR A 79 -17.09 -12.26 -1.69
C THR A 79 -16.99 -11.07 -2.64
N ILE A 80 -17.75 -11.05 -3.74
CA ILE A 80 -17.80 -9.90 -4.66
C ILE A 80 -18.29 -8.64 -3.94
N GLN A 81 -19.35 -8.73 -3.14
CA GLN A 81 -19.88 -7.60 -2.38
C GLN A 81 -18.86 -7.07 -1.37
N ALA A 82 -18.12 -7.95 -0.69
CA ALA A 82 -17.04 -7.55 0.19
C ALA A 82 -15.97 -6.76 -0.59
N ILE A 83 -15.49 -7.27 -1.72
CA ILE A 83 -14.50 -6.58 -2.57
C ILE A 83 -15.01 -5.21 -3.02
N LYS A 84 -16.27 -5.12 -3.47
CA LYS A 84 -16.89 -3.84 -3.84
C LYS A 84 -16.92 -2.86 -2.67
N ALA A 85 -17.29 -3.32 -1.47
CA ALA A 85 -17.33 -2.49 -0.27
C ALA A 85 -15.95 -1.92 0.10
N TRP A 86 -14.88 -2.71 -0.01
CA TRP A 86 -13.50 -2.28 0.21
C TRP A 86 -13.02 -1.23 -0.80
N LEU A 87 -13.58 -1.23 -2.02
CA LEU A 87 -13.19 -0.31 -3.09
C LEU A 87 -14.02 0.98 -3.11
N THR A 88 -15.17 1.03 -2.43
CA THR A 88 -15.93 2.27 -2.25
C THR A 88 -15.25 3.20 -1.25
N PRO A 89 -14.99 4.47 -1.60
CA PRO A 89 -14.54 5.46 -0.63
C PRO A 89 -15.53 5.57 0.52
N GLN A 90 -15.05 5.48 1.77
CA GLN A 90 -15.85 5.77 2.96
C GLN A 90 -16.28 7.25 2.88
N SER A 91 -17.56 7.50 2.64
CA SER A 91 -18.13 8.85 2.76
C SER A 91 -18.10 9.26 4.22
N ILE A 92 -17.08 10.02 4.64
CA ILE A 92 -17.13 10.77 5.89
C ILE A 92 -18.23 11.82 5.72
N ARG A 93 -19.39 11.56 6.31
CA ARG A 93 -20.44 12.56 6.55
C ARG A 93 -20.30 13.10 7.96
#